data_AF-A0A388LVP3-F1
#
_entry.id   AF-A0A388LVP3-F1
#
_cell.length_a   1.000
_cell.length_b   1.000
_cell.length_c   1.000
_cell.angle_alpha   90.00
_cell.angle_beta   90.00
_cell.angle_gamma   90.00
#
_symmetry.space_group_name_H-M   'P 1'
#
loop_
_entity.id
_entity.type
_entity.pdbx_description
1 polymer ?
#
loop_
_entity_poly.entity_id
_entity_poly.type
_entity_poly.pdbx_seq_one_letter_code
_entity_poly.pdbx_strand_id
1 'polypeptide(L)'
;MVDTRSGTSTTPYTKEQEESVAAILKERKEKNEAKKNALLEAQAAKKKKLEEEMERVKREEEEKLKEVEEEEEEEEIPLVRTTRRGERGESSGVSEDEKKLEKMVSEWVANLSLGKDEEALMYIPQGERDVVVAEIKTLADLLEQQALEEEKRMEWKLRLRRQRRRRIAAATELEKESAAAAEQHTKALA
;
A
#
# COMPACT_ATOMS: atom_id res chain seq x y z
N MET A 1 -47.23 -19.81 -70.14
CA MET A 1 -47.90 -18.89 -69.20
C MET A 1 -47.12 -18.95 -67.90
N VAL A 2 -46.34 -17.91 -67.61
CA VAL A 2 -45.46 -17.83 -66.42
C VAL A 2 -45.51 -16.39 -65.94
N ASP A 3 -46.26 -16.15 -64.86
CA ASP A 3 -46.37 -14.83 -64.24
C ASP A 3 -45.12 -14.52 -63.41
N THR A 4 -44.31 -13.58 -63.89
CA THR A 4 -43.14 -13.06 -63.17
C THR A 4 -43.60 -12.22 -61.98
N ARG A 5 -43.56 -12.82 -60.80
CA ARG A 5 -44.17 -12.32 -59.57
C ARG A 5 -43.43 -11.11 -58.99
N SER A 6 -44.14 -9.99 -58.88
CA SER A 6 -43.93 -8.89 -57.93
C SER A 6 -42.56 -8.21 -57.93
N GLY A 7 -42.40 -7.17 -58.75
CA GLY A 7 -41.33 -6.19 -58.55
C GLY A 7 -41.52 -5.42 -57.24
N THR A 8 -40.47 -5.37 -56.41
CA THR A 8 -40.44 -4.56 -55.18
C THR A 8 -40.52 -3.08 -55.54
N SER A 9 -41.67 -2.45 -55.29
CA SER A 9 -41.87 -1.03 -55.53
C SER A 9 -41.12 -0.22 -54.47
N THR A 10 -39.91 0.24 -54.81
CA THR A 10 -39.15 1.18 -53.99
C THR A 10 -39.81 2.56 -54.08
N THR A 11 -40.77 2.82 -53.19
CA THR A 11 -41.33 4.16 -53.01
C THR A 11 -40.23 5.13 -52.56
N PRO A 12 -40.11 6.33 -53.16
CA PRO A 12 -39.13 7.31 -52.73
C PRO A 12 -39.40 7.72 -51.28
N TYR A 13 -38.35 7.71 -50.47
CA TYR A 13 -38.39 8.03 -49.05
C TYR A 13 -38.82 9.47 -48.81
N THR A 14 -39.73 9.71 -47.86
CA THR A 14 -40.25 11.06 -47.61
C THR A 14 -39.49 11.76 -46.48
N LYS A 15 -39.45 13.09 -46.53
CA LYS A 15 -38.74 13.94 -45.54
C LYS A 15 -39.19 13.67 -44.09
N GLU A 16 -40.47 13.37 -43.87
CA GLU A 16 -41.00 13.03 -42.54
C GLU A 16 -40.42 11.70 -42.01
N GLN A 17 -40.21 10.71 -42.88
CA GLN A 17 -39.53 9.47 -42.50
C GLN A 17 -38.05 9.75 -42.19
N GLU A 18 -37.41 10.59 -42.99
CA GLU A 18 -36.03 11.07 -42.85
C GLU A 18 -35.79 11.75 -41.49
N GLU A 19 -36.69 12.65 -41.08
CA GLU A 19 -36.67 13.28 -39.76
C GLU A 19 -36.94 12.27 -38.62
N SER A 20 -37.87 11.33 -38.79
CA SER A 20 -38.17 10.31 -37.77
C SER A 20 -36.97 9.40 -37.46
N VAL A 21 -36.21 9.00 -38.49
CA VAL A 21 -35.01 8.18 -38.32
C VAL A 21 -33.86 8.99 -37.74
N ALA A 22 -33.73 10.26 -38.09
CA ALA A 22 -32.75 11.17 -37.47
C ALA A 22 -33.04 11.36 -35.97
N ALA A 23 -34.31 11.47 -35.57
CA ALA A 23 -34.72 11.56 -34.16
C ALA A 23 -34.37 10.28 -33.38
N ILE A 24 -34.76 9.10 -33.90
CA ILE A 24 -34.45 7.79 -33.28
C ILE A 24 -32.94 7.55 -33.17
N LEU A 25 -32.15 8.01 -34.16
CA LEU A 25 -30.69 7.92 -34.12
C LEU A 25 -30.05 8.84 -33.05
N LYS A 26 -30.62 10.03 -32.79
CA LYS A 26 -30.19 10.87 -31.65
C LYS A 26 -30.53 10.21 -30.33
N GLU A 27 -31.77 9.77 -30.13
CA GLU A 27 -32.20 9.11 -28.88
C GLU A 27 -31.34 7.87 -28.57
N ARG A 28 -31.04 7.04 -29.59
CA ARG A 28 -30.13 5.89 -29.42
C ARG A 28 -28.70 6.27 -29.06
N LYS A 29 -28.18 7.40 -29.54
CA LYS A 29 -26.83 7.89 -29.18
C LYS A 29 -26.80 8.35 -27.72
N GLU A 30 -27.72 9.24 -27.35
CA GLU A 30 -27.86 9.76 -25.98
C GLU A 30 -28.05 8.62 -24.97
N LYS A 31 -28.91 7.63 -25.28
CA LYS A 31 -29.14 6.45 -24.43
C LYS A 31 -27.92 5.53 -24.30
N ASN A 32 -27.02 5.50 -25.29
CA ASN A 32 -25.76 4.75 -25.22
C ASN A 32 -24.66 5.53 -24.48
N GLU A 33 -24.61 6.86 -24.59
CA GLU A 33 -23.75 7.72 -23.78
C GLU A 33 -24.13 7.64 -22.30
N ALA A 34 -25.41 7.79 -21.97
CA ALA A 34 -25.90 7.64 -20.60
C ALA A 34 -25.51 6.29 -19.99
N LYS A 35 -25.62 5.19 -20.76
CA LYS A 35 -25.19 3.85 -20.33
C LYS A 35 -23.68 3.76 -20.12
N LYS A 36 -22.86 4.31 -21.02
CA LYS A 36 -21.40 4.33 -20.84
C LYS A 36 -20.99 5.12 -19.60
N ASN A 37 -21.59 6.29 -19.40
CA ASN A 37 -21.30 7.15 -18.26
C ASN A 37 -21.69 6.47 -16.93
N ALA A 38 -22.88 5.86 -16.86
CA ALA A 38 -23.30 5.09 -15.68
C ALA A 38 -22.38 3.89 -15.39
N LEU A 39 -21.82 3.23 -16.42
CA LEU A 39 -20.89 2.11 -16.24
C LEU A 39 -19.50 2.58 -15.75
N LEU A 40 -19.02 3.73 -16.26
CA LEU A 40 -17.81 4.40 -15.77
C LEU A 40 -17.97 4.90 -14.34
N GLU A 41 -19.11 5.51 -14.00
CA GLU A 41 -19.43 5.97 -12.65
C GLU A 41 -19.54 4.80 -11.67
N ALA A 42 -20.15 3.68 -12.08
CA ALA A 42 -20.18 2.46 -11.28
C ALA A 42 -18.78 1.85 -11.06
N GLN A 43 -17.88 1.90 -12.04
CA GLN A 43 -16.47 1.53 -11.83
C GLN A 43 -15.76 2.51 -10.89
N ALA A 44 -15.93 3.82 -11.06
CA ALA A 44 -15.33 4.83 -10.19
C ALA A 44 -15.80 4.69 -8.73
N ALA A 45 -17.10 4.42 -8.51
CA ALA A 45 -17.66 4.15 -7.20
C ALA A 45 -17.10 2.86 -6.56
N LYS A 46 -16.83 1.81 -7.34
CA LYS A 46 -16.14 0.60 -6.85
C LYS A 46 -14.69 0.90 -6.46
N LYS A 47 -13.95 1.62 -7.30
CA LYS A 47 -12.56 2.03 -7.02
C LYS A 47 -12.48 2.85 -5.74
N LYS A 48 -13.34 3.86 -5.59
CA LYS A 48 -13.38 4.72 -4.39
C LYS A 48 -13.71 3.94 -3.11
N LYS A 49 -14.60 2.94 -3.17
CA LYS A 49 -14.90 2.08 -2.00
C LYS A 49 -13.71 1.23 -1.59
N LEU A 50 -13.02 0.62 -2.56
CA LEU A 50 -11.79 -0.14 -2.29
C LEU A 50 -10.65 0.75 -1.80
N GLU A 51 -10.50 1.96 -2.34
CA GLU A 51 -9.52 2.94 -1.88
C GLU A 51 -9.77 3.35 -0.41
N GLU A 52 -11.02 3.62 -0.05
CA GLU A 52 -11.42 3.93 1.33
C GLU A 52 -11.23 2.72 2.27
N GLU A 53 -11.48 1.49 1.80
CA GLU A 53 -11.26 0.26 2.57
C GLU A 53 -9.76 -0.02 2.76
N MET A 54 -8.93 0.19 1.74
CA MET A 54 -7.47 0.12 1.84
C MET A 54 -6.89 1.22 2.74
N GLU A 55 -7.46 2.43 2.74
CA GLU A 55 -7.07 3.50 3.66
C GLU A 55 -7.43 3.16 5.12
N ARG A 56 -8.56 2.47 5.35
CA ARG A 56 -8.95 1.94 6.67
C ARG A 56 -8.05 0.80 7.13
N VAL A 57 -7.78 -0.19 6.28
CA VAL A 57 -6.87 -1.30 6.60
C VAL A 57 -5.47 -0.76 6.89
N LYS A 58 -4.96 0.17 6.07
CA LYS A 58 -3.68 0.84 6.33
C LYS A 58 -3.67 1.58 7.66
N ARG A 59 -4.73 2.34 8.02
CA ARG A 59 -4.81 2.97 9.34
C ARG A 59 -4.87 1.98 10.49
N GLU A 60 -5.65 0.91 10.37
CA GLU A 60 -5.80 -0.09 11.44
C GLU A 60 -4.53 -0.93 11.62
N GLU A 61 -3.79 -1.19 10.55
CA GLU A 61 -2.45 -1.79 10.61
C GLU A 61 -1.37 -0.80 11.03
N GLU A 62 -1.46 0.48 10.66
CA GLU A 62 -0.57 1.55 11.12
C GLU A 62 -0.77 1.81 12.63
N GLU A 63 -2.00 1.73 13.14
CA GLU A 63 -2.31 1.84 14.57
C GLU A 63 -1.77 0.62 15.35
N LYS A 64 -1.91 -0.61 14.81
CA LYS A 64 -1.24 -1.80 15.35
C LYS A 64 0.28 -1.75 15.23
N LEU A 65 0.81 -1.10 14.19
CA LEU A 65 2.25 -0.83 14.07
C LEU A 65 2.68 0.19 15.11
N LYS A 66 1.86 1.21 15.40
CA LYS A 66 2.15 2.25 16.39
C LYS A 66 2.10 1.73 17.83
N GLU A 67 1.14 0.87 18.14
CA GLU A 67 1.08 0.13 19.41
C GLU A 67 2.34 -0.75 19.59
N VAL A 68 2.78 -1.40 18.51
CA VAL A 68 4.03 -2.19 18.48
C VAL A 68 5.30 -1.32 18.42
N GLU A 69 5.22 -0.06 17.99
CA GLU A 69 6.35 0.88 17.87
C GLU A 69 6.48 1.76 19.13
N GLU A 70 5.41 1.99 19.90
CA GLU A 70 5.48 2.50 21.28
C GLU A 70 6.08 1.41 22.22
N GLU A 71 5.76 0.11 22.04
CA GLU A 71 6.54 -0.98 22.67
C GLU A 71 8.02 -1.00 22.19
N GLU A 72 8.29 -0.65 20.92
CA GLU A 72 9.66 -0.63 20.37
C GLU A 72 10.45 0.61 20.86
N GLU A 73 9.83 1.79 21.06
CA GLU A 73 10.46 2.96 21.70
C GLU A 73 10.74 2.74 23.20
N GLU A 74 9.90 1.98 23.93
CA GLU A 74 10.19 1.64 25.33
C GLU A 74 11.38 0.64 25.47
N GLU A 75 11.62 -0.25 24.49
CA GLU A 75 12.76 -1.18 24.52
C GLU A 75 14.03 -0.68 23.78
N GLU A 76 13.94 0.17 22.75
CA GLU A 76 15.10 0.63 21.94
C GLU A 76 15.82 1.87 22.51
N ILE A 77 15.35 2.47 23.62
CA ILE A 77 16.03 3.57 24.33
C ILE A 77 16.85 3.09 25.56
N PRO A 78 17.94 2.30 25.38
CA PRO A 78 19.05 2.26 26.32
C PRO A 78 20.35 2.87 25.74
N LEU A 79 20.31 3.57 24.61
CA LEU A 79 21.44 4.37 24.12
C LEU A 79 21.14 5.89 24.10
N VAL A 80 22.14 6.67 24.51
CA VAL A 80 22.19 8.16 24.51
C VAL A 80 21.28 8.87 25.53
N ARG A 81 21.39 8.46 26.81
CA ARG A 81 21.45 9.46 27.89
C ARG A 81 22.77 10.23 27.78
N THR A 82 22.78 11.52 28.16
CA THR A 82 23.89 12.51 28.07
C THR A 82 24.13 13.03 26.64
N THR A 83 24.19 14.33 26.30
CA THR A 83 23.91 15.63 26.99
C THR A 83 23.27 16.60 25.96
N ARG A 84 22.77 17.82 26.25
CA ARG A 84 22.84 18.69 27.43
C ARG A 84 21.64 19.67 27.49
N ARG A 85 21.29 20.14 28.69
CA ARG A 85 20.39 21.27 28.97
C ARG A 85 20.91 22.60 28.40
N GLY A 86 20.04 23.35 27.72
CA GLY A 86 20.31 24.71 27.22
C GLY A 86 19.02 25.46 26.89
N GLU A 87 18.44 26.13 27.88
CA GLU A 87 17.29 27.04 27.71
C GLU A 87 17.67 28.21 26.78
N ARG A 88 16.80 28.59 25.82
CA ARG A 88 16.41 29.98 25.50
C ARG A 88 15.69 30.15 24.15
N GLY A 89 14.52 30.78 24.20
CA GLY A 89 14.07 31.72 23.16
C GLY A 89 13.00 31.20 22.19
N GLU A 90 11.78 31.71 22.36
CA GLU A 90 10.77 31.69 21.31
C GLU A 90 11.26 32.49 20.09
N SER A 91 11.17 31.93 18.89
CA SER A 91 11.18 32.72 17.65
C SER A 91 10.45 31.97 16.55
N SER A 92 9.37 32.55 16.06
CA SER A 92 8.59 32.04 14.94
C SER A 92 9.39 32.07 13.64
N GLY A 93 9.64 30.91 13.04
CA GLY A 93 10.16 30.80 11.69
C GLY A 93 11.01 29.55 11.50
N VAL A 94 10.40 28.48 10.96
CA VAL A 94 11.13 27.30 10.49
C VAL A 94 12.23 27.74 9.54
N SER A 95 13.46 27.61 10.00
CA SER A 95 14.64 28.08 9.28
C SER A 95 14.88 27.24 8.02
N GLU A 96 15.59 27.79 7.02
CA GLU A 96 15.98 26.96 5.86
C GLU A 96 16.85 25.77 6.26
N ASP A 97 17.58 25.87 7.37
CA ASP A 97 18.42 24.79 7.88
C ASP A 97 17.61 23.70 8.59
N GLU A 98 16.52 24.05 9.31
CA GLU A 98 15.52 23.05 9.75
C GLU A 98 14.89 22.32 8.56
N LYS A 99 14.52 23.02 7.48
CA LYS A 99 13.97 22.37 6.28
C LYS A 99 14.99 21.46 5.60
N LYS A 100 16.28 21.81 5.62
CA LYS A 100 17.37 20.95 5.12
C LYS A 100 17.54 19.72 6.01
N LEU A 101 17.51 19.89 7.33
CA LEU A 101 17.59 18.80 8.31
C LEU A 101 16.39 17.86 8.18
N GLU A 102 15.17 18.39 8.17
CA GLU A 102 13.93 17.64 7.95
C GLU A 102 13.96 16.87 6.63
N LYS A 103 14.46 17.49 5.55
CA LYS A 103 14.62 16.81 4.26
C LYS A 103 15.67 15.70 4.28
N MET A 104 16.82 15.91 4.92
CA MET A 104 17.86 14.88 5.09
C MET A 104 17.37 13.73 5.99
N VAL A 105 16.67 14.03 7.08
CA VAL A 105 16.02 13.02 7.94
C VAL A 105 14.98 12.24 7.14
N SER A 106 14.12 12.91 6.38
CA SER A 106 13.14 12.26 5.49
C SER A 106 13.80 11.33 4.47
N GLU A 107 14.90 11.77 3.86
CA GLU A 107 15.69 10.99 2.90
C GLU A 107 16.36 9.77 3.55
N TRP A 108 16.93 9.94 4.76
CA TRP A 108 17.49 8.83 5.54
C TRP A 108 16.43 7.83 5.98
N VAL A 109 15.27 8.29 6.45
CA VAL A 109 14.13 7.44 6.83
C VAL A 109 13.58 6.69 5.62
N ALA A 110 13.48 7.33 4.45
CA ALA A 110 13.08 6.69 3.21
C ALA A 110 14.08 5.61 2.78
N ASN A 111 15.39 5.90 2.80
CA ASN A 111 16.45 4.95 2.46
C ASN A 111 16.51 3.75 3.43
N LEU A 112 16.36 3.98 4.74
CA LEU A 112 16.27 2.91 5.75
C LEU A 112 15.01 2.06 5.56
N SER A 113 13.89 2.67 5.18
CA SER A 113 12.64 1.95 4.90
C SER A 113 12.75 1.11 3.63
N LEU A 114 13.38 1.63 2.58
CA LEU A 114 13.63 0.89 1.34
C LEU A 114 14.57 -0.31 1.57
N GLY A 115 15.62 -0.14 2.37
CA GLY A 115 16.51 -1.25 2.76
C GLY A 115 15.81 -2.35 3.57
N LYS A 116 14.87 -1.98 4.47
CA LYS A 116 14.02 -2.95 5.20
C LYS A 116 13.14 -3.77 4.24
N ASP A 117 12.70 -3.18 3.12
CA ASP A 117 11.87 -3.85 2.11
C ASP A 117 12.67 -4.81 1.23
N GLU A 118 13.86 -4.41 0.77
CA GLU A 118 14.77 -5.28 0.03
C GLU A 118 15.27 -6.45 0.88
N GLU A 119 15.58 -6.23 2.17
CA GLU A 119 15.98 -7.30 3.08
C GLU A 119 14.81 -8.25 3.39
N ALA A 120 13.58 -7.74 3.51
CA ALA A 120 12.39 -8.58 3.62
C ALA A 120 12.25 -9.49 2.39
N LEU A 121 12.39 -8.92 1.18
CA LEU A 121 12.40 -9.69 -0.06
C LEU A 121 13.48 -10.80 -0.04
N MET A 122 14.72 -10.47 0.33
CA MET A 122 15.83 -11.44 0.40
C MET A 122 15.62 -12.55 1.44
N TYR A 123 14.95 -12.26 2.56
CA TYR A 123 14.74 -13.22 3.65
C TYR A 123 13.66 -14.28 3.35
N ILE A 124 12.70 -13.98 2.47
CA ILE A 124 11.66 -14.94 2.07
C ILE A 124 12.24 -16.00 1.10
N PRO A 125 11.85 -17.29 1.21
CA PRO A 125 12.19 -18.30 0.21
C PRO A 125 11.73 -17.90 -1.21
N GLN A 126 12.59 -18.13 -2.22
CA GLN A 126 12.27 -17.86 -3.63
C GLN A 126 10.92 -18.45 -4.06
N GLY A 127 10.63 -19.71 -3.66
CA GLY A 127 9.36 -20.36 -3.98
C GLY A 127 8.11 -19.67 -3.41
N GLU A 128 8.17 -19.05 -2.22
CA GLU A 128 7.05 -18.26 -1.69
C GLU A 128 6.83 -17.00 -2.54
N ARG A 129 7.92 -16.34 -2.99
CA ARG A 129 7.85 -15.17 -3.87
C ARG A 129 7.33 -15.52 -5.26
N ASP A 130 7.78 -16.63 -5.84
CA ASP A 130 7.36 -17.09 -7.17
C ASP A 130 5.88 -17.50 -7.19
N VAL A 131 5.36 -18.07 -6.08
CA VAL A 131 3.93 -18.35 -5.91
C VAL A 131 3.12 -17.06 -5.88
N VAL A 132 3.52 -16.05 -5.08
CA VAL A 132 2.85 -14.74 -5.05
C VAL A 132 2.88 -14.08 -6.44
N VAL A 133 4.02 -14.09 -7.13
CA VAL A 133 4.14 -13.55 -8.49
C VAL A 133 3.27 -14.32 -9.50
N ALA A 134 3.07 -15.63 -9.33
CA ALA A 134 2.15 -16.41 -10.14
C ALA A 134 0.69 -16.05 -9.84
N GLU A 135 0.32 -15.88 -8.56
CA GLU A 135 -1.01 -15.50 -8.10
C GLU A 135 -1.40 -14.10 -8.63
N ILE A 136 -0.52 -13.10 -8.48
CA ILE A 136 -0.66 -11.77 -9.09
C ILE A 136 -0.89 -11.87 -10.60
N LYS A 137 -0.13 -12.70 -11.32
CA LYS A 137 -0.31 -12.91 -12.78
C LYS A 137 -1.66 -13.56 -13.15
N THR A 138 -2.34 -14.23 -12.24
CA THR A 138 -3.69 -14.78 -12.48
C THR A 138 -4.81 -13.77 -12.28
N LEU A 139 -4.58 -12.72 -11.48
CA LEU A 139 -5.53 -11.62 -11.30
C LEU A 139 -5.60 -10.78 -12.57
N ALA A 140 -6.81 -10.48 -13.03
CA ALA A 140 -7.04 -9.72 -14.26
C ALA A 140 -7.17 -8.20 -14.03
N ASP A 141 -7.47 -7.76 -12.79
CA ASP A 141 -7.52 -6.35 -12.42
C ASP A 141 -6.18 -5.89 -11.86
N LEU A 142 -5.60 -4.85 -12.46
CA LEU A 142 -4.36 -4.22 -12.01
C LEU A 142 -4.44 -3.69 -10.57
N LEU A 143 -5.64 -3.37 -10.09
CA LEU A 143 -5.85 -2.90 -8.71
C LEU A 143 -5.80 -4.06 -7.70
N GLU A 144 -6.36 -5.22 -8.04
CA GLU A 144 -6.27 -6.42 -7.20
C GLU A 144 -4.82 -6.94 -7.17
N GLN A 145 -4.12 -6.88 -8.31
CA GLN A 145 -2.67 -7.17 -8.40
C GLN A 145 -1.85 -6.31 -7.42
N GLN A 146 -2.04 -4.98 -7.48
CA GLN A 146 -1.29 -4.05 -6.63
C GLN A 146 -1.65 -4.17 -5.15
N ALA A 147 -2.91 -4.48 -4.82
CA ALA A 147 -3.34 -4.72 -3.45
C ALA A 147 -2.67 -5.97 -2.86
N LEU A 148 -2.66 -7.09 -3.60
CA LEU A 148 -2.03 -8.34 -3.16
C LEU A 148 -0.50 -8.19 -3.04
N GLU A 149 0.14 -7.46 -3.96
CA GLU A 149 1.58 -7.17 -3.90
C GLU A 149 1.95 -6.40 -2.63
N GLU A 150 1.22 -5.33 -2.32
CA GLU A 150 1.45 -4.54 -1.10
C GLU A 150 1.10 -5.32 0.18
N GLU A 151 0.02 -6.12 0.19
CA GLU A 151 -0.33 -7.00 1.33
C GLU A 151 0.83 -7.96 1.64
N LYS A 152 1.32 -8.70 0.63
CA LYS A 152 2.42 -9.65 0.81
C LYS A 152 3.73 -8.95 1.20
N ARG A 153 4.02 -7.80 0.60
CA ARG A 153 5.16 -6.94 0.97
C ARG A 153 5.10 -6.55 2.45
N MET A 154 3.93 -6.17 2.98
CA MET A 154 3.74 -5.80 4.38
C MET A 154 3.81 -7.00 5.34
N GLU A 155 3.18 -8.13 4.98
CA GLU A 155 3.25 -9.39 5.74
C GLU A 155 4.72 -9.83 5.93
N TRP A 156 5.53 -9.73 4.88
CA TRP A 156 6.94 -10.10 4.91
C TRP A 156 7.80 -9.13 5.73
N LYS A 157 7.56 -7.82 5.67
CA LYS A 157 8.22 -6.84 6.57
C LYS A 157 7.94 -7.16 8.04
N LEU A 158 6.68 -7.46 8.39
CA LEU A 158 6.29 -7.85 9.75
C LEU A 158 6.99 -9.13 10.20
N ARG A 159 7.14 -10.12 9.31
CA ARG A 159 7.90 -11.36 9.56
C ARG A 159 9.36 -11.07 9.90
N LEU A 160 10.02 -10.18 9.14
CA LEU A 160 11.40 -9.77 9.38
C LEU A 160 11.56 -9.00 10.71
N ARG A 161 10.70 -8.02 11.00
CA ARG A 161 10.72 -7.28 12.29
C ARG A 161 10.58 -8.23 13.48
N ARG A 162 9.59 -9.14 13.45
CA ARG A 162 9.39 -10.18 14.49
C ARG A 162 10.62 -11.07 14.69
N GLN A 163 11.35 -11.39 13.61
CA GLN A 163 12.59 -12.17 13.73
C GLN A 163 13.72 -11.33 14.36
N ARG A 164 13.88 -10.06 13.97
CA ARG A 164 14.88 -9.16 14.56
C ARG A 164 14.66 -9.02 16.07
N ARG A 165 13.42 -8.81 16.52
CA ARG A 165 13.07 -8.82 17.96
C ARG A 165 13.49 -10.10 18.66
N ARG A 166 13.22 -11.28 18.10
CA ARG A 166 13.70 -12.56 18.66
C ARG A 166 15.22 -12.67 18.76
N ARG A 167 15.97 -12.09 17.80
CA ARG A 167 17.45 -12.08 17.83
C ARG A 167 17.98 -11.14 18.92
N ILE A 168 17.36 -9.97 19.09
CA ILE A 168 17.71 -9.01 20.14
C ILE A 168 17.40 -9.60 21.52
N ALA A 169 16.17 -10.10 21.73
CA ALA A 169 15.78 -10.75 22.98
C ALA A 169 16.67 -11.95 23.35
N ALA A 170 17.06 -12.78 22.39
CA ALA A 170 18.02 -13.87 22.65
C ALA A 170 19.41 -13.35 23.04
N ALA A 171 19.86 -12.23 22.48
CA ALA A 171 21.14 -11.62 22.84
C ALA A 171 21.10 -10.98 24.24
N THR A 172 20.01 -10.30 24.61
CA THR A 172 19.87 -9.68 25.94
C THR A 172 19.70 -10.73 27.05
N GLU A 173 19.03 -11.86 26.80
CA GLU A 173 19.02 -12.99 27.73
C GLU A 173 20.42 -13.60 27.93
N LEU A 174 21.17 -13.84 26.84
CA LEU A 174 22.56 -14.31 26.93
C LEU A 174 23.48 -13.32 27.66
N GLU A 175 23.25 -12.01 27.50
CA GLU A 175 23.98 -10.98 28.24
C GLU A 175 23.68 -11.06 29.75
N LYS A 176 22.41 -11.18 30.15
CA LYS A 176 22.00 -11.40 31.56
C LYS A 176 22.60 -12.67 32.14
N GLU A 177 22.59 -13.78 31.40
CA GLU A 177 23.22 -15.05 31.81
C GLU A 177 24.73 -14.87 32.02
N SER A 178 25.41 -14.17 31.10
CA SER A 178 26.85 -13.92 31.19
C SER A 178 27.22 -13.02 32.39
N ALA A 179 26.40 -12.00 32.69
CA ALA A 179 26.55 -11.13 33.85
C ALA A 179 26.33 -11.91 35.16
N ALA A 180 25.27 -12.73 35.22
CA ALA A 180 24.99 -13.58 36.38
C ALA A 180 26.11 -14.61 36.63
N ALA A 181 26.68 -15.21 35.57
CA ALA A 181 27.82 -16.10 35.68
C ALA A 181 29.09 -15.37 36.16
N ALA A 182 29.34 -14.14 35.70
CA ALA A 182 30.44 -13.30 36.19
C ALA A 182 30.27 -12.92 37.68
N GLU A 183 29.04 -12.63 38.13
CA GLU A 183 28.75 -12.41 39.54
C GLU A 183 28.95 -13.67 40.39
N GLN A 184 28.51 -14.84 39.92
CA GLN A 184 28.74 -16.12 40.60
C GLN A 184 30.24 -16.39 40.76
N HIS A 185 31.02 -16.15 39.70
CA HIS A 185 32.47 -16.34 39.70
C HIS A 185 33.19 -15.37 40.64
N THR A 186 32.79 -14.09 40.71
CA THR A 186 33.38 -13.13 41.66
C THR A 186 33.02 -13.45 43.11
N LYS A 187 31.78 -13.90 43.38
CA LYS A 187 31.35 -14.38 44.71
C LYS A 187 32.06 -15.66 45.17
N ALA A 188 32.50 -16.51 44.23
CA ALA A 188 33.24 -17.74 44.54
C ALA A 188 34.76 -17.53 44.77
N LEU A 189 35.28 -16.33 44.49
CA LEU A 189 36.68 -15.95 44.69
C LEU A 189 36.92 -15.03 45.90
N ALA A 190 35.86 -14.73 46.67
CA ALA A 190 35.87 -13.89 47.88
C ALA A 190 35.74 -14.73 49.16
#